data_AF-A0A7Y0SDJ3-F1
#
_entry.id   AF-A0A7Y0SDJ3-F1
#
_cell.length_a   1.000
_cell.length_b   1.000
_cell.length_c   1.000
_cell.angle_alpha   90.00
_cell.angle_beta   90.00
_cell.angle_gamma   90.00
#
_symmetry.space_group_name_H-M   'P 1'
#
loop_
_entity.id
_entity.type
_entity.pdbx_description
1 polymer ?
#
loop_
_entity_poly.entity_id
_entity_poly.type
_entity_poly.pdbx_seq_one_letter_code
_entity_poly.pdbx_strand_id
1 'polypeptide(L)'
;AASAIQAYSNCPFGAHIELQKVLPMGGGIGGGSSNAATALVAQNYLWQLNLTDDELAEIGLKLGADVPVFVRGFAAFAEGVGENLSPAYPEE
;
A
#
# COMPACT_ATOMS: atom_id res chain seq x y z
N ALA A 1 3.87 7.01 -3.44
CA ALA A 1 2.72 6.87 -2.53
C ALA A 1 2.07 8.22 -2.24
N ALA A 2 2.66 9.09 -1.42
CA ALA A 2 2.06 10.39 -1.05
C ALA A 2 1.58 11.23 -2.25
N SER A 3 2.41 11.40 -3.29
CA SER A 3 1.98 12.13 -4.49
C SER A 3 0.85 11.44 -5.27
N ALA A 4 0.76 10.10 -5.21
CA ALA A 4 -0.28 9.35 -5.92
C ALA A 4 -1.64 9.50 -5.23
N ILE A 5 -1.71 9.35 -3.90
CA ILE A 5 -2.95 9.59 -3.14
C ILE A 5 -3.34 11.07 -3.14
N GLN A 6 -2.37 11.99 -3.18
CA GLN A 6 -2.62 13.43 -3.37
C GLN A 6 -3.32 13.69 -4.71
N ALA A 7 -2.78 13.15 -5.81
CA ALA A 7 -3.36 13.29 -7.13
C ALA A 7 -4.75 12.63 -7.24
N TYR A 8 -4.95 11.48 -6.59
CA TYR A 8 -6.25 10.79 -6.57
C TYR A 8 -7.34 11.59 -5.84
N SER A 9 -7.00 12.18 -4.69
CA SER A 9 -7.96 12.86 -3.82
C SER A 9 -8.10 14.37 -4.07
N ASN A 10 -7.25 14.95 -4.92
CA ASN A 10 -7.09 16.42 -5.05
C ASN A 10 -6.83 17.11 -3.70
N CYS A 11 -6.19 16.42 -2.76
CA CYS A 11 -5.86 16.97 -1.45
C CYS A 11 -4.73 18.00 -1.58
N PRO A 12 -4.86 19.20 -0.97
CA PRO A 12 -3.81 20.23 -1.04
C PRO A 12 -2.63 19.96 -0.08
N PHE A 13 -2.73 18.97 0.80
CA PHE A 13 -1.71 18.69 1.80
C PHE A 13 -0.48 18.01 1.18
N GLY A 14 0.68 18.29 1.76
CA GLY A 14 1.94 17.60 1.47
C GLY A 14 2.32 16.65 2.60
N ALA A 15 3.37 15.86 2.37
CA ALA A 15 3.96 15.00 3.39
C ALA A 15 5.49 15.11 3.37
N HIS A 16 6.08 15.17 4.56
CA HIS A 16 7.49 14.86 4.77
C HIS A 16 7.54 13.44 5.35
N ILE A 17 8.28 12.53 4.69
CA ILE A 17 8.33 11.12 5.06
C ILE A 17 9.78 10.76 5.32
N GLU A 18 10.05 10.32 6.54
CA GLU A 18 11.31 9.69 6.90
C GLU A 18 11.12 8.18 7.03
N LEU A 19 12.08 7.41 6.54
CA LEU A 19 11.99 5.96 6.49
C LEU A 19 13.26 5.34 7.10
N GLN A 20 13.10 4.76 8.29
CA GLN A 20 14.14 3.91 8.86
C GLN A 20 14.07 2.51 8.25
N LYS A 21 14.97 2.22 7.30
CA LYS A 21 15.05 0.91 6.66
C LYS A 21 15.82 -0.08 7.55
N VAL A 22 15.08 -0.98 8.19
CA VAL A 22 15.66 -2.16 8.86
C VAL A 22 15.81 -3.32 7.87
N LEU A 23 14.83 -3.51 6.98
CA LEU A 23 14.87 -4.56 5.96
C LEU A 23 15.89 -4.23 4.86
N PRO A 24 16.70 -5.22 4.42
CA PRO A 24 17.67 -5.02 3.35
C PRO A 24 16.98 -4.67 2.03
N MET A 25 17.64 -3.85 1.24
CA MET A 25 17.19 -3.55 -0.12
C MET A 25 17.28 -4.81 -0.99
N GLY A 26 16.25 -5.07 -1.80
CA GLY A 26 16.24 -6.20 -2.74
C GLY A 26 16.10 -7.59 -2.12
N GLY A 27 15.73 -7.71 -0.84
CA GLY A 27 15.62 -9.01 -0.15
C GLY A 27 14.47 -9.92 -0.59
N GLY A 28 13.69 -9.57 -1.63
CA GLY A 28 12.60 -10.41 -2.15
C GLY A 28 11.35 -10.54 -1.26
N ILE A 29 11.27 -9.78 -0.16
CA ILE A 29 10.20 -9.86 0.86
C ILE A 29 9.15 -8.74 0.74
N GLY A 30 9.09 -8.02 -0.38
CA GLY A 30 8.09 -6.96 -0.59
C GLY A 30 8.28 -5.69 0.27
N GLY A 31 9.44 -5.48 0.88
CA GLY A 31 9.65 -4.35 1.80
C GLY A 31 9.41 -2.96 1.20
N GLY A 32 9.69 -2.76 -0.09
CA GLY A 32 9.39 -1.50 -0.79
C GLY A 32 7.88 -1.29 -0.99
N SER A 33 7.19 -2.35 -1.43
CA SER A 33 5.73 -2.36 -1.60
C SER A 33 5.00 -2.12 -0.27
N SER A 34 5.49 -2.75 0.81
CA SER A 34 5.02 -2.51 2.19
C SER A 34 5.19 -1.05 2.61
N ASN A 35 6.33 -0.41 2.30
CA ASN A 35 6.53 1.01 2.59
C ASN A 35 5.55 1.89 1.81
N ALA A 36 5.29 1.58 0.53
CA ALA A 36 4.33 2.32 -0.28
C ALA A 36 2.89 2.18 0.25
N ALA A 37 2.45 0.97 0.60
CA ALA A 37 1.14 0.70 1.19
C ALA A 37 0.97 1.43 2.53
N THR A 38 1.97 1.33 3.42
CA THR A 38 1.96 2.01 4.72
C THR A 38 1.81 3.52 4.56
N ALA A 39 2.52 4.11 3.60
CA ALA A 39 2.38 5.53 3.28
C ALA A 39 0.94 5.84 2.82
N LEU A 40 0.36 5.09 1.89
CA LEU A 40 -1.04 5.30 1.46
C LEU A 40 -2.02 5.25 2.64
N VAL A 41 -1.94 4.23 3.48
CA VAL A 41 -2.82 4.06 4.66
C VAL A 41 -2.65 5.21 5.64
N ALA A 42 -1.40 5.57 5.96
CA ALA A 42 -1.10 6.66 6.89
C ALA A 42 -1.58 8.02 6.34
N GLN A 43 -1.39 8.30 5.06
CA GLN A 43 -1.86 9.55 4.44
C GLN A 43 -3.39 9.59 4.37
N ASN A 44 -4.06 8.49 4.02
CA ASN A 44 -5.53 8.41 4.03
C ASN A 44 -6.09 8.79 5.41
N TYR A 45 -5.47 8.24 6.48
CA TYR A 45 -5.83 8.53 7.86
C TYR A 45 -5.52 9.99 8.26
N LEU A 46 -4.28 10.44 8.04
CA LEU A 46 -3.82 11.78 8.47
C LEU A 46 -4.50 12.92 7.71
N TRP A 47 -4.79 12.71 6.42
CA TRP A 47 -5.49 13.68 5.58
C TRP A 47 -7.01 13.53 5.63
N GLN A 48 -7.53 12.58 6.41
CA GLN A 48 -8.97 12.32 6.62
C GLN A 48 -9.75 12.14 5.31
N LEU A 49 -9.17 11.41 4.36
CA LEU A 49 -9.77 11.26 3.03
C LEU A 49 -10.91 10.24 3.00
N ASN A 50 -10.96 9.36 4.01
CA ASN A 50 -11.97 8.29 4.14
C ASN A 50 -12.05 7.37 2.90
N LEU A 51 -10.92 7.18 2.21
CA LEU A 51 -10.83 6.18 1.15
C LEU A 51 -10.92 4.78 1.75
N THR A 52 -11.61 3.90 1.05
CA THR A 52 -11.70 2.47 1.35
C THR A 52 -10.40 1.74 1.04
N ASP A 53 -10.22 0.55 1.64
CA ASP A 53 -9.05 -0.30 1.34
C ASP A 53 -8.99 -0.69 -0.14
N ASP A 54 -10.14 -0.81 -0.82
CA ASP A 54 -10.20 -1.09 -2.26
C ASP A 54 -9.69 0.09 -3.09
N GLU A 55 -10.05 1.33 -2.75
CA GLU A 55 -9.53 2.53 -3.40
C GLU A 55 -8.03 2.71 -3.15
N LEU A 56 -7.58 2.45 -1.92
CA LEU A 56 -6.15 2.45 -1.59
C LEU A 56 -5.38 1.36 -2.34
N ALA A 57 -5.97 0.18 -2.51
CA ALA A 57 -5.40 -0.90 -3.31
C ALA A 57 -5.32 -0.53 -4.79
N GLU A 58 -6.33 0.16 -5.36
CA GLU A 58 -6.30 0.64 -6.74
C GLU A 58 -5.18 1.66 -6.98
N ILE A 59 -4.99 2.60 -6.05
CA ILE A 59 -3.86 3.54 -6.08
C ILE A 59 -2.54 2.76 -5.92
N GLY A 60 -2.51 1.80 -5.01
CA GLY A 60 -1.36 0.95 -4.72
C GLY A 60 -0.88 0.15 -5.92
N LEU A 61 -1.79 -0.44 -6.68
CA LEU A 61 -1.49 -1.25 -7.87
C LEU A 61 -0.67 -0.45 -8.91
N LYS A 62 -0.93 0.87 -9.03
CA LYS A 62 -0.18 1.78 -9.92
C LYS A 62 1.26 2.02 -9.46
N LEU A 63 1.56 1.78 -8.18
CA LEU A 63 2.89 1.90 -7.58
C LEU A 63 3.67 0.59 -7.61
N GLY A 64 2.97 -0.55 -7.53
CA GLY A 64 3.58 -1.87 -7.63
C GLY A 64 2.57 -2.99 -7.39
N ALA A 65 2.83 -4.13 -8.04
CA ALA A 65 2.07 -5.38 -8.00
C ALA A 65 1.73 -5.85 -6.58
N ASP A 66 2.69 -5.78 -5.64
CA ASP A 66 2.48 -6.28 -4.28
C ASP A 66 1.87 -5.25 -3.32
N VAL A 67 1.71 -3.99 -3.73
CA VAL A 67 1.19 -2.94 -2.83
C VAL A 67 -0.25 -3.25 -2.34
N PRO A 68 -1.18 -3.74 -3.18
CA PRO A 68 -2.53 -4.10 -2.76
C PRO A 68 -2.60 -5.06 -1.57
N VAL A 69 -1.76 -6.11 -1.54
CA VAL A 69 -1.78 -7.08 -0.42
C VAL A 69 -1.31 -6.45 0.87
N PHE A 70 -0.32 -5.55 0.81
CA PHE A 70 0.15 -4.82 1.99
C PHE A 70 -0.84 -3.75 2.48
N VAL A 71 -1.65 -3.16 1.59
CA VAL A 71 -2.73 -2.24 2.00
C VAL A 71 -3.77 -2.99 2.84
N ARG A 72 -4.13 -4.19 2.39
CA ARG A 72 -5.16 -5.00 3.04
C ARG A 72 -4.69 -5.69 4.33
N GLY A 73 -3.39 -5.97 4.45
CA GLY A 73 -2.79 -6.41 5.71
C GLY A 73 -3.17 -7.82 6.18
N PHE A 74 -3.70 -8.67 5.29
CA PHE A 74 -4.03 -10.07 5.59
C PHE A 74 -3.36 -11.03 4.60
N ALA A 75 -3.22 -12.31 4.99
CA ALA A 75 -2.70 -13.35 4.11
C ALA A 75 -3.68 -13.61 2.96
N ALA A 76 -3.19 -13.60 1.71
CA ALA A 76 -4.05 -13.75 0.53
C ALA A 76 -3.33 -14.54 -0.56
N PHE A 77 -4.12 -15.30 -1.34
CA PHE A 77 -3.70 -15.74 -2.67
C PHE A 77 -3.80 -14.55 -3.63
N ALA A 78 -2.71 -14.28 -4.33
CA ALA A 78 -2.62 -13.24 -5.33
C ALA A 78 -2.59 -13.85 -6.73
N GLU A 79 -3.49 -13.39 -7.59
CA GLU A 79 -3.58 -13.76 -9.00
C GLU A 79 -3.43 -12.52 -9.89
N GLY A 80 -3.21 -12.76 -11.19
CA GLY A 80 -2.89 -11.70 -12.14
C GLY A 80 -1.51 -11.12 -11.88
N VAL A 81 -1.42 -9.79 -11.85
CA VAL A 81 -0.24 -9.05 -11.39
C VAL A 81 -0.35 -8.65 -9.91
N GLY A 82 -1.33 -9.15 -9.16
CA GLY A 82 -1.57 -8.82 -7.74
C GLY A 82 -2.84 -8.00 -7.48
N GLU A 83 -3.66 -7.77 -8.51
CA GLU A 83 -4.95 -7.07 -8.43
C GLU A 83 -6.08 -7.97 -7.90
N ASN A 84 -5.98 -9.28 -8.08
CA ASN A 84 -6.99 -10.24 -7.64
C ASN A 84 -6.49 -10.94 -6.37
N LEU A 85 -7.04 -10.53 -5.22
CA LEU A 85 -6.66 -11.06 -3.91
C LEU A 85 -7.82 -11.84 -3.27
N SER A 86 -7.58 -13.12 -3.01
CA SER A 86 -8.50 -13.99 -2.26
C SER A 86 -7.92 -14.27 -0.86
N PRO A 87 -8.64 -13.97 0.24
CA PRO A 87 -8.16 -14.24 1.59
C PRO A 87 -7.74 -15.70 1.79
N ALA A 88 -6.64 -15.90 2.50
CA ALA A 88 -6.09 -17.20 2.88
C ALA A 88 -5.88 -17.24 4.41
N TYR A 89 -6.01 -18.43 4.99
CA TYR A 89 -5.88 -18.65 6.42
C TYR A 89 -4.89 -19.81 6.64
N PRO A 90 -3.57 -19.57 6.49
CA PRO A 90 -2.57 -20.59 6.75
C PRO A 90 -2.57 -20.98 8.24
N GLU A 91 -2.21 -22.22 8.54
CA GLU A 91 -1.90 -22.63 9.92
C GLU A 91 -0.57 -21.96 10.35
N GLU A 92 -0.58 -21.29 11.50
CA GLU A 92 0.61 -20.66 12.12
C GLU A 92 1.41 -21.62 13.00
#